data_AF-A0A5A7PCQ0-F1
#
_entry.id   AF-A0A5A7PCQ0-F1
#
_cell.length_a   1.000
_cell.length_b   1.000
_cell.length_c   1.000
_cell.angle_alpha   90.00
_cell.angle_beta   90.00
_cell.angle_gamma   90.00
#
_symmetry.space_group_name_H-M   'P 1'
#
loop_
_entity.id
_entity.type
_entity.pdbx_description
1 polymer ?
#
loop_
_entity_poly.entity_id
_entity_poly.type
_entity_poly.pdbx_seq_one_letter_code
_entity_poly.pdbx_strand_id
1 'polypeptide(L)'
;MAVGPATAKHRPNNKSYTDKEKARTSVAPVDSQRGQAINDCIDFINSSSSLPRSNLLCCLLDNRSLVRANIEAAQNFQPPALSQMSNSSASLAQQISLFRTRIQNRSFDDVTLRILESILASDDARSLNGVESALKQTMRDESLLVLGEIAMEAVEIKLLCVDFLVRVFAIIGDVESCLVLRYEALVMREEKATSHPGLQVSSKEWLNFVESSLENGFHSIAHHACEKAIISCGTNHVSHAKMDDILHDGHVVKKIRRLKDVAQLAISSQSVEAQAQAHLKQKEDEKSTLQVAPTLEAKSTGSSQFRTGILKHNLRKFHAYRCS
;
A
#
# COMPACT_ATOMS: atom_id res chain seq x y z
N MET A 1 -70.80 1.34 4.55
CA MET A 1 -71.39 0.22 5.31
C MET A 1 -71.02 -1.08 4.62
N ALA A 2 -70.78 -2.11 5.42
CA ALA A 2 -69.84 -3.20 5.18
C ALA A 2 -70.40 -4.42 4.44
N VAL A 3 -69.49 -5.40 4.29
CA VAL A 3 -69.68 -6.86 4.26
C VAL A 3 -69.51 -7.51 2.87
N GLY A 4 -68.33 -8.14 2.66
CA GLY A 4 -68.17 -9.29 1.77
C GLY A 4 -68.65 -10.58 2.45
N PRO A 5 -68.72 -11.73 1.76
CA PRO A 5 -67.70 -12.75 2.03
C PRO A 5 -67.34 -13.66 0.84
N ALA A 6 -66.47 -14.63 1.12
CA ALA A 6 -65.55 -15.34 0.24
C ALA A 6 -65.91 -16.81 -0.06
N THR A 7 -65.06 -17.45 -0.88
CA THR A 7 -64.82 -18.90 -1.10
C THR A 7 -65.82 -19.61 -2.05
N ALA A 8 -65.51 -20.62 -2.88
CA ALA A 8 -64.55 -21.73 -2.78
C ALA A 8 -64.36 -22.49 -4.14
N LYS A 9 -63.17 -23.14 -4.30
CA LYS A 9 -62.84 -24.47 -4.88
C LYS A 9 -63.42 -24.96 -6.24
N HIS A 10 -62.53 -25.41 -7.15
CA HIS A 10 -62.65 -26.75 -7.78
C HIS A 10 -61.29 -27.32 -8.31
N ARG A 11 -61.04 -28.59 -7.95
CA ARG A 11 -60.06 -29.62 -8.41
C ARG A 11 -60.53 -30.24 -9.77
N PRO A 12 -59.92 -31.25 -10.48
CA PRO A 12 -58.72 -32.09 -10.23
C PRO A 12 -57.90 -32.63 -11.48
N ASN A 13 -56.89 -33.49 -11.19
CA ASN A 13 -56.44 -34.73 -11.90
C ASN A 13 -55.73 -34.71 -13.29
N ASN A 14 -54.50 -35.26 -13.39
CA ASN A 14 -54.23 -36.65 -13.84
C ASN A 14 -52.72 -37.01 -13.97
N LYS A 15 -52.49 -38.34 -13.86
CA LYS A 15 -51.26 -39.19 -13.92
C LYS A 15 -50.48 -39.03 -15.24
N SER A 16 -49.21 -39.44 -15.49
CA SER A 16 -48.46 -40.67 -15.17
C SER A 16 -47.00 -40.61 -15.74
N TYR A 17 -46.02 -41.15 -14.98
CA TYR A 17 -44.71 -41.80 -15.31
C TYR A 17 -43.95 -41.58 -16.64
N THR A 18 -42.65 -41.25 -16.57
CA THR A 18 -41.49 -42.19 -16.70
C THR A 18 -40.12 -41.46 -16.59
N ASP A 19 -39.13 -42.17 -16.03
CA ASP A 19 -37.76 -41.78 -15.70
C ASP A 19 -36.91 -41.23 -16.85
N LYS A 20 -35.97 -40.32 -16.52
CA LYS A 20 -34.59 -40.34 -17.03
C LYS A 20 -33.65 -39.47 -16.17
N GLU A 21 -32.65 -40.17 -15.62
CA GLU A 21 -31.40 -39.72 -14.99
C GLU A 21 -31.01 -38.25 -15.20
N LYS A 22 -30.88 -37.52 -14.09
CA LYS A 22 -29.98 -36.37 -14.00
C LYS A 22 -28.98 -36.63 -12.89
N ALA A 23 -27.76 -36.96 -13.31
CA ALA A 23 -26.61 -37.18 -12.46
C ALA A 23 -26.47 -36.03 -11.46
N ARG A 24 -26.66 -36.34 -10.18
CA ARG A 24 -26.24 -35.49 -9.07
C ARG A 24 -24.71 -35.50 -9.05
N THR A 25 -24.07 -34.44 -9.51
CA THR A 25 -22.76 -34.06 -9.01
C THR A 25 -22.95 -33.70 -7.53
N SER A 26 -22.77 -34.71 -6.69
CA SER A 26 -22.60 -34.58 -5.25
C SER A 26 -21.39 -33.69 -4.98
N VAL A 27 -21.61 -32.39 -4.88
CA VAL A 27 -20.65 -31.48 -4.23
C VAL A 27 -20.62 -31.92 -2.77
N ALA A 28 -19.48 -32.45 -2.34
CA ALA A 28 -19.25 -32.80 -0.95
C ALA A 28 -19.60 -31.60 -0.06
N PRO A 29 -20.21 -31.81 1.13
CA PRO A 29 -20.53 -30.71 2.02
C PRO A 29 -19.21 -30.01 2.34
N VAL A 30 -19.12 -28.73 1.97
CA VAL A 30 -18.03 -27.88 2.42
C VAL A 30 -18.10 -27.90 3.93
N ASP A 31 -17.12 -28.51 4.58
CA ASP A 31 -17.03 -28.57 6.04
C ASP A 31 -17.31 -27.17 6.59
N SER A 32 -18.31 -27.07 7.47
CA SER A 32 -18.73 -25.80 8.08
C SER A 32 -17.54 -25.03 8.66
N GLN A 33 -16.52 -25.75 9.15
CA GLN A 33 -15.25 -25.21 9.63
C GLN A 33 -14.42 -24.53 8.54
N ARG A 34 -14.44 -25.02 7.29
CA ARG A 34 -13.72 -24.41 6.16
C ARG A 34 -14.44 -23.17 5.66
N GLY A 35 -15.77 -23.18 5.64
CA GLY A 35 -16.58 -22.00 5.33
C GLY A 35 -16.39 -20.89 6.38
N GLN A 36 -16.40 -21.26 7.66
CA GLN A 36 -16.15 -20.34 8.76
C GLN A 36 -14.73 -19.77 8.71
N ALA A 37 -13.70 -20.59 8.47
CA ALA A 37 -12.32 -20.10 8.38
C ALA A 37 -12.10 -19.12 7.20
N ILE A 38 -12.82 -19.29 6.09
CA ILE A 38 -12.78 -18.36 4.97
C ILE A 38 -13.45 -17.04 5.34
N ASN A 39 -14.62 -17.09 5.98
CA ASN A 39 -15.33 -15.89 6.45
C ASN A 39 -14.53 -15.16 7.53
N ASP A 40 -13.93 -15.88 8.48
CA ASP A 40 -13.04 -15.31 9.51
C ASP A 40 -11.81 -14.64 8.88
N CYS A 41 -11.25 -15.20 7.79
CA CYS A 41 -10.16 -14.57 7.05
C CYS A 41 -10.62 -13.31 6.29
N ILE A 42 -11.80 -13.34 5.66
CA ILE A 42 -12.39 -12.18 4.98
C ILE A 42 -12.69 -11.08 5.98
N ASP A 43 -13.27 -11.42 7.13
CA ASP A 43 -13.55 -10.49 8.22
C ASP A 43 -12.27 -9.95 8.86
N PHE A 44 -11.21 -10.76 8.97
CA PHE A 44 -9.90 -10.29 9.42
C PHE A 44 -9.27 -9.30 8.43
N ILE A 45 -9.33 -9.58 7.13
CA ILE A 45 -8.82 -8.68 6.08
C ILE A 45 -9.62 -7.38 6.03
N ASN A 46 -10.95 -7.47 6.11
CA ASN A 46 -11.84 -6.30 6.15
C ASN A 46 -11.67 -5.49 7.44
N SER A 47 -11.46 -6.14 8.58
CA SER A 47 -11.14 -5.48 9.86
C SER A 47 -9.75 -4.86 9.87
N SER A 48 -8.81 -5.43 9.09
CA SER A 48 -7.46 -4.85 8.88
C SER A 48 -7.50 -3.65 7.94
N SER A 49 -8.50 -3.55 7.06
CA SER A 49 -8.75 -2.38 6.21
C SER A 49 -9.38 -1.20 6.95
N SER A 50 -9.91 -1.43 8.17
CA SER A 50 -10.50 -0.41 9.03
C SER A 50 -9.57 0.03 10.17
N LEU A 51 -8.27 0.23 9.90
CA LEU A 51 -7.38 0.88 10.87
C LEU A 51 -7.76 2.36 11.00
N PRO A 52 -8.26 2.84 12.15
CA PRO A 52 -8.60 4.23 12.32
C PRO A 52 -7.33 5.04 12.65
N ARG A 53 -7.09 6.08 11.84
CA ARG A 53 -6.32 7.30 12.15
C ARG A 53 -4.83 7.11 12.51
N SER A 54 -3.96 7.71 11.67
CA SER A 54 -2.51 7.94 11.83
C SER A 54 -1.53 6.81 11.45
N ASN A 55 -1.70 6.18 10.27
CA ASN A 55 -0.82 5.08 9.83
C ASN A 55 0.12 5.34 8.64
N LEU A 56 0.34 6.59 8.20
CA LEU A 56 1.42 6.85 7.23
C LEU A 56 2.82 6.81 7.88
N LEU A 57 2.90 7.18 9.17
CA LEU A 57 4.04 6.82 10.00
C LEU A 57 4.17 5.29 10.12
N CYS A 58 3.09 4.50 10.11
CA CYS A 58 3.17 3.04 10.22
C CYS A 58 3.85 2.39 8.99
N CYS A 59 3.64 2.92 7.79
CA CYS A 59 4.37 2.50 6.59
C CYS A 59 5.88 2.80 6.67
N LEU A 60 6.27 3.86 7.37
CA LEU A 60 7.69 4.16 7.65
C LEU A 60 8.23 3.38 8.87
N LEU A 61 7.39 3.08 9.87
CA LEU A 61 7.76 2.50 11.17
C LEU A 61 7.87 0.97 11.22
N ASP A 62 7.66 0.25 10.10
CA ASP A 62 7.61 -1.22 10.07
C ASP A 62 8.94 -1.94 10.41
N ASN A 63 9.97 -1.22 10.89
CA ASN A 63 11.23 -1.81 11.40
C ASN A 63 11.73 -1.20 12.72
N ARG A 64 10.83 -0.79 13.62
CA ARG A 64 11.20 -0.19 14.92
C ARG A 64 12.07 -1.07 15.84
N SER A 65 12.08 -2.38 15.66
CA SER A 65 12.89 -3.34 16.44
C SER A 65 14.22 -3.73 15.79
N LEU A 66 14.38 -3.54 14.46
CA LEU A 66 15.61 -3.89 13.74
C LEU A 66 16.63 -2.74 13.70
N VAL A 67 16.15 -1.49 13.65
CA VAL A 67 17.00 -0.29 13.52
C VAL A 67 17.83 -0.03 14.78
N ARG A 68 17.29 -0.30 15.98
CA ARG A 68 18.03 -0.14 17.23
C ARG A 68 19.20 -1.14 17.35
N ALA A 69 19.05 -2.35 16.81
CA ALA A 69 20.10 -3.36 16.79
C ALA A 69 21.19 -3.09 15.73
N ASN A 70 20.82 -2.45 14.61
CA ASN A 70 21.77 -2.14 13.53
C ASN A 70 22.66 -0.91 13.83
N ILE A 71 22.18 0.04 14.63
CA ILE A 71 22.98 1.22 15.05
C ILE A 71 24.13 0.81 15.99
N GLU A 72 23.90 -0.17 16.88
CA GLU A 72 24.95 -0.72 17.76
C GLU A 72 25.95 -1.61 17.00
N ALA A 73 25.54 -2.23 15.90
CA ALA A 73 26.43 -3.00 15.02
C ALA A 73 27.31 -2.11 14.12
N ALA A 74 26.81 -0.96 13.66
CA ALA A 74 27.54 -0.05 12.78
C ALA A 74 28.61 0.80 13.50
N GLN A 75 28.50 0.99 14.82
CA GLN A 75 29.51 1.69 15.63
C GLN A 75 30.76 0.84 15.90
N ASN A 76 30.75 -0.45 15.59
CA ASN A 76 31.86 -1.39 15.82
C ASN A 76 32.63 -1.80 14.56
N PHE A 77 32.35 -1.18 13.40
CA PHE A 77 33.07 -1.51 12.17
C PHE A 77 34.32 -0.64 12.00
N GLN A 78 35.46 -1.18 12.42
CA GLN A 78 36.77 -0.60 12.14
C GLN A 78 37.23 -1.03 10.73
N PRO A 79 37.38 -0.12 9.75
CA PRO A 79 37.82 -0.51 8.43
C PRO A 79 39.29 -0.96 8.45
N PRO A 80 39.65 -2.05 7.75
CA PRO A 80 41.04 -2.48 7.65
C PRO A 80 41.85 -1.44 6.86
N ALA A 81 43.04 -1.14 7.37
CA ALA A 81 44.00 -0.27 6.71
C ALA A 81 44.42 -0.88 5.37
N LEU A 82 43.97 -0.30 4.25
CA LEU A 82 44.50 -0.64 2.93
C LEU A 82 44.68 0.59 2.06
N SER A 83 45.93 0.70 1.64
CA SER A 83 46.57 1.65 0.75
C SER A 83 45.95 1.70 -0.66
N GLN A 84 45.96 2.92 -1.21
CA GLN A 84 45.70 3.32 -2.61
C GLN A 84 44.23 3.25 -3.07
N MET A 85 43.44 4.24 -2.63
CA MET A 85 42.18 4.63 -3.26
C MET A 85 42.41 5.81 -4.21
N SER A 86 41.81 5.75 -5.39
CA SER A 86 41.81 6.84 -6.37
C SER A 86 41.22 8.13 -5.77
N ASN A 87 41.79 9.29 -6.12
CA ASN A 87 41.40 10.60 -5.55
C ASN A 87 39.90 10.92 -5.67
N SER A 88 39.18 10.33 -6.65
CA SER A 88 37.73 10.50 -6.82
C SER A 88 36.89 9.73 -5.79
N SER A 89 37.25 8.49 -5.48
CA SER A 89 36.52 7.64 -4.52
C SER A 89 36.64 8.16 -3.08
N ALA A 90 37.80 8.67 -2.70
CA ALA A 90 38.02 9.32 -1.40
C ALA A 90 37.19 10.62 -1.27
N SER A 91 37.04 11.36 -2.37
CA SER A 91 36.23 12.59 -2.41
C SER A 91 34.73 12.29 -2.22
N LEU A 92 34.19 11.25 -2.88
CA LEU A 92 32.80 10.84 -2.72
C LEU A 92 32.49 10.35 -1.30
N ALA A 93 33.36 9.52 -0.72
CA ALA A 93 33.20 9.04 0.66
C ALA A 93 33.19 10.20 1.67
N GLN A 94 34.02 11.22 1.46
CA GLN A 94 34.04 12.42 2.27
C GLN A 94 32.72 13.22 2.14
N GLN A 95 32.17 13.36 0.94
CA GLN A 95 30.88 14.02 0.73
C GLN A 95 29.73 13.28 1.40
N ILE A 96 29.70 11.94 1.29
CA ILE A 96 28.69 11.11 1.97
C ILE A 96 28.77 11.27 3.49
N SER A 97 29.99 11.24 4.05
CA SER A 97 30.20 11.45 5.49
C SER A 97 29.73 12.85 5.93
N LEU A 98 30.10 13.88 5.17
CA LEU A 98 29.68 15.25 5.42
C LEU A 98 28.15 15.39 5.38
N PHE A 99 27.49 14.82 4.38
CA PHE A 99 26.03 14.82 4.27
C PHE A 99 25.39 14.20 5.51
N ARG A 100 25.85 13.00 5.92
CA ARG A 100 25.34 12.31 7.12
C ARG A 100 25.47 13.16 8.38
N THR A 101 26.65 13.73 8.63
CA THR A 101 26.86 14.58 9.81
C THR A 101 25.93 15.80 9.81
N ARG A 102 25.70 16.41 8.65
CA ARG A 102 24.78 17.54 8.54
C ARG A 102 23.33 17.16 8.84
N ILE A 103 22.87 16.02 8.32
CA ILE A 103 21.51 15.51 8.62
C ILE A 103 21.35 15.19 10.11
N GLN A 104 22.35 14.53 10.72
CA GLN A 104 22.36 14.20 12.15
C GLN A 104 22.34 15.45 13.03
N ASN A 105 23.03 16.51 12.62
CA ASN A 105 23.02 17.80 13.29
C ASN A 105 21.82 18.69 12.91
N ARG A 106 20.80 18.14 12.23
CA ARG A 106 19.59 18.86 11.80
C ARG A 106 19.88 20.11 10.98
N SER A 107 20.98 20.10 10.22
CA SER A 107 21.36 21.19 9.33
C SER A 107 20.53 21.12 8.04
N PHE A 108 19.28 21.57 8.13
CA PHE A 108 18.28 21.57 7.05
C PHE A 108 18.39 22.85 6.21
N ASP A 109 19.42 22.92 5.38
CA ASP A 109 19.70 24.06 4.51
C ASP A 109 20.10 23.64 3.09
N ASP A 110 20.16 24.62 2.19
CA ASP A 110 20.49 24.39 0.78
C ASP A 110 21.96 23.97 0.57
N VAL A 111 22.83 24.15 1.58
CA VAL A 111 24.19 23.59 1.53
C VAL A 111 24.11 22.07 1.63
N THR A 112 23.28 21.53 2.54
CA THR A 112 23.05 20.10 2.66
C THR A 112 22.45 19.48 1.38
N LEU A 113 21.51 20.17 0.73
CA LEU A 113 20.94 19.71 -0.55
C LEU A 113 21.98 19.68 -1.68
N ARG A 114 22.81 20.71 -1.81
CA ARG A 114 23.87 20.72 -2.84
C ARG A 114 24.91 19.62 -2.65
N ILE A 115 25.22 19.26 -1.41
CA ILE A 115 26.10 18.12 -1.14
C ILE A 115 25.45 16.83 -1.64
N LEU A 116 24.15 16.65 -1.39
CA LEU A 116 23.40 15.49 -1.87
C LEU A 116 23.37 15.41 -3.41
N GLU A 117 23.08 16.53 -4.08
CA GLU A 117 23.12 16.62 -5.54
C GLU A 117 24.51 16.26 -6.09
N SER A 118 25.58 16.75 -5.44
CA SER A 118 26.97 16.42 -5.81
C SER A 118 27.29 14.93 -5.65
N ILE A 119 26.78 14.29 -4.59
CA ILE A 119 26.92 12.83 -4.39
C ILE A 119 26.26 12.07 -5.54
N LEU A 120 25.05 12.49 -5.93
CA LEU A 120 24.27 11.82 -6.98
C LEU A 120 24.75 12.12 -8.41
N ALA A 121 25.41 13.26 -8.63
CA ALA A 121 26.02 13.63 -9.90
C ALA A 121 27.38 12.97 -10.17
N SER A 122 27.91 12.18 -9.22
CA SER A 122 29.20 11.50 -9.36
C SER A 122 29.10 10.34 -10.36
N ASP A 123 29.86 10.44 -11.47
CA ASP A 123 29.83 9.59 -12.68
C ASP A 123 30.20 8.10 -12.49
N ASP A 124 30.38 7.62 -11.26
CA ASP A 124 30.73 6.23 -10.98
C ASP A 124 29.46 5.34 -10.99
N ALA A 125 28.86 5.21 -12.18
CA ALA A 125 27.54 4.61 -12.40
C ALA A 125 27.38 3.16 -11.91
N ARG A 126 28.48 2.44 -11.64
CA ARG A 126 28.45 1.08 -11.07
C ARG A 126 28.42 1.03 -9.54
N SER A 127 28.85 2.10 -8.85
CA SER A 127 28.75 2.24 -7.40
C SER A 127 27.51 3.03 -6.95
N LEU A 128 26.91 3.81 -7.86
CA LEU A 128 25.81 4.72 -7.54
C LEU A 128 24.50 4.03 -7.14
N ASN A 129 24.11 2.90 -7.75
CA ASN A 129 22.87 2.21 -7.36
C ASN A 129 22.89 1.74 -5.89
N GLY A 130 24.05 1.31 -5.40
CA GLY A 130 24.25 0.96 -3.99
C GLY A 130 24.23 2.19 -3.08
N VAL A 131 24.79 3.31 -3.54
CA VAL A 131 24.79 4.58 -2.81
C VAL A 131 23.38 5.18 -2.73
N GLU A 132 22.64 5.22 -3.84
CA GLU A 132 21.28 5.75 -3.91
C GLU A 132 20.34 4.95 -2.99
N SER A 133 20.37 3.62 -3.07
CA SER A 133 19.56 2.76 -2.18
C SER A 133 19.94 2.94 -0.70
N ALA A 134 21.24 3.04 -0.38
CA ALA A 134 21.68 3.31 0.98
C ALA A 134 21.27 4.71 1.47
N LEU A 135 21.28 5.73 0.60
CA LEU A 135 20.81 7.08 0.91
C LEU A 135 19.30 7.10 1.13
N LYS A 136 18.51 6.41 0.29
CA LYS A 136 17.06 6.24 0.51
C LYS A 136 16.79 5.68 1.90
N GLN A 137 17.43 4.56 2.24
CA GLN A 137 17.21 3.93 3.54
C GLN A 137 17.66 4.82 4.70
N THR A 138 18.86 5.41 4.60
CA THR A 138 19.38 6.33 5.62
C THR A 138 18.42 7.50 5.86
N MET A 139 17.90 8.10 4.79
CA MET A 139 16.97 9.23 4.90
C MET A 139 15.59 8.81 5.39
N ARG A 140 15.10 7.63 5.04
CA ARG A 140 13.87 7.07 5.65
C ARG A 140 14.03 6.94 7.16
N ASP A 141 15.15 6.36 7.62
CA ASP A 141 15.44 6.18 9.04
C ASP A 141 15.60 7.52 9.78
N GLU A 142 16.38 8.45 9.23
CA GLU A 142 16.56 9.78 9.83
C GLU A 142 15.26 10.60 9.81
N SER A 143 14.45 10.50 8.75
CA SER A 143 13.16 11.21 8.69
C SER A 143 12.23 10.82 9.83
N LEU A 144 12.22 9.54 10.22
CA LEU A 144 11.45 9.06 11.37
C LEU A 144 11.92 9.68 12.68
N LEU A 145 13.24 9.79 12.87
CA LEU A 145 13.81 10.42 14.05
C LEU A 145 13.44 11.90 14.10
N VAL A 146 13.63 12.62 12.99
CA VAL A 146 13.30 14.04 12.86
C VAL A 146 11.82 14.30 13.14
N LEU A 147 10.93 13.52 12.52
CA LEU A 147 9.48 13.64 12.74
C LEU A 147 9.09 13.35 14.19
N GLY A 148 9.77 12.40 14.85
CA GLY A 148 9.59 12.12 16.26
C GLY A 148 10.04 13.27 17.17
N GLU A 149 11.19 13.88 16.88
CA GLU A 149 11.74 15.01 17.62
C GLU A 149 10.84 16.25 17.54
N ILE A 150 10.35 16.56 16.34
CA ILE A 150 9.53 17.75 16.11
C ILE A 150 8.03 17.52 16.37
N ALA A 151 7.63 16.35 16.86
CA ALA A 151 6.22 15.98 17.01
C ALA A 151 5.43 16.96 17.89
N MET A 152 6.08 17.58 18.87
CA MET A 152 5.47 18.56 19.79
C MET A 152 5.75 20.01 19.42
N GLU A 153 6.50 20.27 18.35
CA GLU A 153 6.83 21.62 17.90
C GLU A 153 5.64 22.32 17.24
N ALA A 154 5.81 23.63 17.01
CA ALA A 154 4.88 24.46 16.25
C ALA A 154 4.71 23.94 14.80
N VAL A 155 3.55 24.21 14.19
CA VAL A 155 3.25 23.70 12.84
C VAL A 155 4.21 24.27 11.79
N GLU A 156 4.69 25.49 11.99
CA GLU A 156 5.65 26.15 11.11
C GLU A 156 6.98 25.38 11.07
N ILE A 157 7.48 24.96 12.23
CA ILE A 157 8.71 24.17 12.34
C ILE A 157 8.51 22.80 11.68
N LYS A 158 7.38 22.15 11.93
CA LYS A 158 7.02 20.88 11.30
C LYS A 158 7.00 20.98 9.78
N LEU A 159 6.34 22.00 9.24
CA LEU A 159 6.24 22.21 7.80
C LEU A 159 7.59 22.53 7.16
N LEU A 160 8.46 23.30 7.83
CA LEU A 160 9.83 23.56 7.34
C LEU A 160 10.67 22.27 7.27
N CYS A 161 10.61 21.44 8.30
CA CYS A 161 11.31 20.15 8.30
C CYS A 161 10.76 19.21 7.22
N VAL A 162 9.44 19.11 7.09
CA VAL A 162 8.81 18.26 6.08
C VAL A 162 9.14 18.75 4.66
N ASP A 163 9.12 20.07 4.41
CA ASP A 163 9.54 20.64 3.12
C ASP A 163 10.97 20.25 2.75
N PHE A 164 11.90 20.39 3.69
CA PHE A 164 13.29 19.98 3.49
C PHE A 164 13.40 18.49 3.16
N LEU A 165 12.72 17.63 3.91
CA LEU A 165 12.73 16.18 3.68
C LEU A 165 12.11 15.80 2.33
N VAL A 166 11.02 16.46 1.92
CA VAL A 166 10.42 16.29 0.59
C VAL A 166 11.43 16.61 -0.50
N ARG A 167 12.19 17.71 -0.38
CA ARG A 167 13.24 18.07 -1.33
C ARG A 167 14.35 17.02 -1.38
N VAL A 168 14.78 16.50 -0.22
CA VAL A 168 15.78 15.43 -0.15
C VAL A 168 15.30 14.17 -0.88
N PHE A 169 14.08 13.69 -0.60
CA PHE A 169 13.56 12.49 -1.26
C PHE A 169 13.29 12.70 -2.76
N ALA A 170 12.92 13.91 -3.18
CA ALA A 170 12.81 14.25 -4.59
C ALA A 170 14.17 14.16 -5.30
N ILE A 171 15.24 14.68 -4.69
CA ILE A 171 16.61 14.61 -5.23
C ILE A 171 17.10 13.15 -5.32
N ILE A 172 16.86 12.34 -4.29
CA ILE A 172 17.27 10.92 -4.26
C ILE A 172 16.41 10.04 -5.20
N GLY A 173 15.25 10.52 -5.65
CA GLY A 173 14.31 9.71 -6.44
C GLY A 173 13.55 8.67 -5.62
N ASP A 174 13.28 8.97 -4.34
CA ASP A 174 12.36 8.20 -3.50
C ASP A 174 10.95 8.77 -3.59
N VAL A 175 10.25 8.41 -4.67
CA VAL A 175 8.93 8.96 -4.99
C VAL A 175 7.90 8.65 -3.89
N GLU A 176 7.95 7.45 -3.32
CA GLU A 176 7.04 7.03 -2.26
C GLU A 176 7.18 7.92 -1.02
N SER A 177 8.41 8.05 -0.50
CA SER A 177 8.67 8.86 0.70
C SER A 177 8.34 10.34 0.47
N CYS A 178 8.60 10.84 -0.74
CA CYS A 178 8.22 12.19 -1.16
C CYS A 178 6.69 12.39 -1.13
N LEU A 179 5.91 11.48 -1.72
CA LEU A 179 4.44 11.58 -1.74
C LEU A 179 3.83 11.44 -0.34
N VAL A 180 4.35 10.53 0.48
CA VAL A 180 3.96 10.34 1.88
C VAL A 180 4.12 11.65 2.66
N LEU A 181 5.30 12.26 2.60
CA LEU A 181 5.56 13.51 3.33
C LEU A 181 4.76 14.70 2.79
N ARG A 182 4.58 14.78 1.46
CA ARG A 182 3.72 15.82 0.87
C ARG A 182 2.27 15.68 1.31
N TYR A 183 1.73 14.46 1.37
CA TYR A 183 0.40 14.21 1.91
C TYR A 183 0.31 14.67 3.37
N GLU A 184 1.27 14.28 4.21
CA GLU A 184 1.29 14.68 5.62
C GLU A 184 1.36 16.21 5.79
N ALA A 185 2.17 16.91 4.98
CA ALA A 185 2.21 18.37 4.99
C ALA A 185 0.85 19.01 4.68
N LEU A 186 0.13 18.48 3.67
CA LEU A 186 -1.22 18.95 3.32
C LEU A 186 -2.20 18.69 4.46
N VAL A 187 -2.13 17.53 5.12
CA VAL A 187 -2.98 17.20 6.27
C VAL A 187 -2.70 18.13 7.46
N MET A 188 -1.43 18.34 7.82
CA MET A 188 -1.05 19.25 8.92
C MET A 188 -1.53 20.68 8.68
N ARG A 189 -1.40 21.16 7.43
CA ARG A 189 -1.90 22.46 7.00
C ARG A 189 -3.42 22.57 7.16
N GLU A 190 -4.16 21.57 6.68
CA GLU A 190 -5.62 21.54 6.77
C GLU A 190 -6.11 21.49 8.23
N GLU A 191 -5.45 20.72 9.08
CA GLU A 191 -5.78 20.65 10.51
C GLU A 191 -5.58 21.98 11.24
N LYS A 192 -4.64 22.81 10.77
CA LYS A 192 -4.37 24.14 11.35
C LYS A 192 -5.11 25.28 10.68
N ALA A 193 -5.76 25.05 9.54
CA ALA A 193 -6.44 26.07 8.75
C ALA A 193 -7.50 26.86 9.54
N THR A 194 -8.16 26.25 10.52
CA THR A 194 -9.15 26.93 11.39
C THR A 194 -8.53 28.03 12.25
N SER A 195 -7.32 27.80 12.75
CA SER A 195 -6.56 28.75 13.58
C SER A 195 -5.65 29.67 12.76
N HIS A 196 -5.21 29.22 11.59
CA HIS A 196 -4.28 29.89 10.70
C HIS A 196 -4.79 29.78 9.26
N PRO A 197 -5.70 30.68 8.81
CA PRO A 197 -6.32 30.59 7.49
C PRO A 197 -5.32 30.57 6.33
N GLY A 198 -4.14 31.17 6.49
CA GLY A 198 -3.07 31.12 5.49
C GLY A 198 -2.51 29.72 5.22
N LEU A 199 -2.79 28.74 6.07
CA LEU A 199 -2.41 27.34 5.87
C LEU A 199 -3.46 26.52 5.13
N GLN A 200 -4.66 27.06 4.87
CA GLN A 200 -5.74 26.35 4.17
C GLN A 200 -5.23 25.71 2.88
N VAL A 201 -5.60 24.45 2.64
CA VAL A 201 -5.22 23.74 1.42
C VAL A 201 -6.35 23.86 0.41
N SER A 202 -6.05 24.44 -0.74
CA SER A 202 -7.04 24.59 -1.80
C SER A 202 -7.41 23.25 -2.45
N SER A 203 -8.62 23.16 -2.99
CA SER A 203 -9.10 22.01 -3.77
C SER A 203 -8.19 21.72 -4.97
N LYS A 204 -7.58 22.76 -5.53
CA LYS A 204 -6.60 22.66 -6.62
C LYS A 204 -5.28 22.03 -6.16
N GLU A 205 -4.76 22.40 -4.99
CA GLU A 205 -3.57 21.75 -4.42
C GLU A 205 -3.83 20.26 -4.18
N TRP A 206 -4.99 19.92 -3.61
CA TRP A 206 -5.41 18.53 -3.44
C TRP A 206 -5.53 17.78 -4.76
N LEU A 207 -6.17 18.38 -5.77
CA LEU A 207 -6.32 17.78 -7.10
C LEU A 207 -4.95 17.48 -7.73
N ASN A 208 -4.04 18.46 -7.72
CA ASN A 208 -2.69 18.29 -8.27
C ASN A 208 -1.94 17.15 -7.56
N PHE A 209 -2.07 17.05 -6.24
CA PHE A 209 -1.45 15.98 -5.47
C PHE A 209 -2.02 14.60 -5.84
N VAL A 210 -3.35 14.48 -5.98
CA VAL A 210 -4.02 13.24 -6.38
C VAL A 210 -3.59 12.80 -7.77
N GLU A 211 -3.57 13.72 -8.74
CA GLU A 211 -3.16 13.42 -10.12
C GLU A 211 -1.71 12.92 -10.16
N SER A 212 -0.80 13.64 -9.51
CA SER A 212 0.61 13.23 -9.42
C SER A 212 0.76 11.87 -8.73
N SER A 213 0.00 11.60 -7.66
CA SER A 213 0.06 10.32 -6.96
C SER A 213 -0.41 9.15 -7.85
N LEU A 214 -1.45 9.35 -8.65
CA LEU A 214 -1.97 8.35 -9.59
C LEU A 214 -1.01 8.12 -10.77
N GLU A 215 -0.44 9.19 -11.33
CA GLU A 215 0.56 9.11 -12.41
C GLU A 215 1.78 8.28 -11.98
N ASN A 216 2.15 8.35 -10.70
CA ASN A 216 3.24 7.57 -10.11
C ASN A 216 2.81 6.17 -9.63
N GLY A 217 1.53 5.78 -9.80
CA GLY A 217 1.02 4.45 -9.43
C GLY A 217 0.74 4.26 -7.93
N PHE A 218 0.77 5.32 -7.12
CA PHE A 218 0.52 5.28 -5.68
C PHE A 218 -0.97 5.44 -5.35
N HIS A 219 -1.77 4.45 -5.74
CA HIS A 219 -3.23 4.48 -5.66
C HIS A 219 -3.77 4.64 -4.23
N SER A 220 -3.12 4.03 -3.23
CA SER A 220 -3.56 4.13 -1.81
C SER A 220 -3.45 5.57 -1.28
N ILE A 221 -2.30 6.21 -1.49
CA ILE A 221 -2.07 7.60 -1.10
C ILE A 221 -3.02 8.53 -1.86
N ALA A 222 -3.20 8.32 -3.16
CA ALA A 222 -4.15 9.07 -3.98
C ALA A 222 -5.58 8.94 -3.46
N HIS A 223 -6.01 7.73 -3.07
CA HIS A 223 -7.33 7.48 -2.51
C HIS A 223 -7.54 8.27 -1.22
N HIS A 224 -6.60 8.19 -0.27
CA HIS A 224 -6.70 8.94 1.00
C HIS A 224 -6.70 10.45 0.79
N ALA A 225 -5.88 10.96 -0.14
CA ALA A 225 -5.90 12.37 -0.51
C ALA A 225 -7.25 12.80 -1.08
N CYS A 226 -7.90 11.97 -1.90
CA CYS A 226 -9.26 12.25 -2.36
C CYS A 226 -10.26 12.37 -1.20
N GLU A 227 -10.17 11.50 -0.20
CA GLU A 227 -11.06 11.56 0.96
C GLU A 227 -10.88 12.85 1.75
N LYS A 228 -9.62 13.20 2.03
CA LYS A 228 -9.28 14.47 2.70
C LYS A 228 -9.77 15.68 1.91
N ALA A 229 -9.53 15.68 0.59
CA ALA A 229 -9.93 16.76 -0.28
C ALA A 229 -11.45 16.96 -0.33
N ILE A 230 -12.24 15.88 -0.45
CA ILE A 230 -13.70 16.00 -0.48
C ILE A 230 -14.23 16.62 0.82
N ILE A 231 -13.64 16.25 1.96
CA ILE A 231 -14.01 16.81 3.27
C ILE A 231 -13.66 18.31 3.33
N SER A 232 -12.43 18.67 2.96
CA SER A 232 -11.96 20.08 3.03
C SER A 232 -12.74 21.00 2.08
N CYS A 233 -13.05 20.55 0.86
CA CYS A 233 -13.84 21.33 -0.10
C CYS A 233 -15.29 21.53 0.39
N GLY A 234 -15.85 20.56 1.12
CA GLY A 234 -17.21 20.64 1.66
C GLY A 234 -17.39 21.64 2.81
N THR A 235 -16.33 21.91 3.59
CA THR A 235 -16.37 22.79 4.77
C THR A 235 -16.16 24.27 4.49
N ASN A 236 -15.56 24.64 3.36
CA ASN A 236 -15.14 26.03 3.06
C ASN A 236 -16.24 26.89 2.42
N HIS A 237 -17.44 26.36 2.27
CA HIS A 237 -18.46 26.90 1.38
C HIS A 237 -19.45 27.89 2.04
N VAL A 238 -19.28 28.21 3.33
CA VAL A 238 -20.25 29.00 4.11
C VAL A 238 -19.88 30.48 4.24
N SER A 239 -18.64 30.88 3.95
CA SER A 239 -18.17 32.23 4.26
C SER A 239 -17.41 32.87 3.08
N HIS A 240 -18.12 33.66 2.25
CA HIS A 240 -17.56 34.65 1.31
C HIS A 240 -16.96 34.21 -0.05
N ALA A 241 -17.33 33.06 -0.64
CA ALA A 241 -16.88 32.70 -2.00
C ALA A 241 -17.70 33.38 -3.12
N LYS A 242 -17.02 33.91 -4.16
CA LYS A 242 -17.66 34.43 -5.38
C LYS A 242 -18.25 33.28 -6.20
N MET A 243 -19.33 33.55 -6.95
CA MET A 243 -20.07 32.52 -7.70
C MET A 243 -19.20 31.71 -8.69
N ASP A 244 -18.17 32.32 -9.27
CA ASP A 244 -17.19 31.64 -10.14
C ASP A 244 -16.29 30.65 -9.39
N ASP A 245 -15.88 30.98 -8.16
CA ASP A 245 -15.06 30.09 -7.33
C ASP A 245 -15.86 28.85 -6.91
N ILE A 246 -17.16 29.01 -6.67
CA ILE A 246 -18.10 27.93 -6.32
C ILE A 246 -18.27 26.95 -7.48
N LEU A 247 -18.43 27.45 -8.70
CA LEU A 247 -18.58 26.61 -9.90
C LEU A 247 -17.28 25.87 -10.20
N HIS A 248 -16.14 26.55 -10.10
CA HIS A 248 -14.83 25.95 -10.30
C HIS A 248 -14.55 24.86 -9.26
N ASP A 249 -14.82 25.13 -7.99
CA ASP A 249 -14.65 24.17 -6.90
C ASP A 249 -15.58 22.95 -7.08
N GLY A 250 -16.84 23.16 -7.48
CA GLY A 250 -17.77 22.08 -7.79
C GLY A 250 -17.28 21.14 -8.91
N HIS A 251 -16.65 21.70 -9.95
CA HIS A 251 -16.03 20.91 -11.02
C HIS A 251 -14.79 20.13 -10.53
N VAL A 252 -13.95 20.77 -9.72
CA VAL A 252 -12.76 20.14 -9.11
C VAL A 252 -13.17 18.99 -8.18
N VAL A 253 -14.13 19.19 -7.29
CA VAL A 253 -14.66 18.15 -6.39
C VAL A 253 -15.25 16.98 -7.17
N LYS A 254 -15.99 17.24 -8.26
CA LYS A 254 -16.51 16.18 -9.13
C LYS A 254 -15.37 15.37 -9.78
N LYS A 255 -14.28 16.03 -10.17
CA LYS A 255 -13.08 15.36 -10.70
C LYS A 255 -12.40 14.52 -9.63
N ILE A 256 -12.19 15.05 -8.43
CA ILE A 256 -11.62 14.33 -7.29
C ILE A 256 -12.42 13.08 -6.96
N ARG A 257 -13.77 13.15 -6.97
CA ARG A 257 -14.62 11.96 -6.76
C ARG A 257 -14.38 10.87 -7.80
N ARG A 258 -14.27 11.23 -9.09
CA ARG A 258 -13.96 10.27 -10.15
C ARG A 258 -12.57 9.64 -9.96
N LEU A 259 -11.58 10.46 -9.56
CA LEU A 259 -10.23 9.97 -9.28
C LEU A 259 -10.20 9.05 -8.06
N LYS A 260 -11.03 9.30 -7.04
CA LYS A 260 -11.23 8.38 -5.91
C LYS A 260 -11.71 7.01 -6.40
N ASP A 261 -12.72 6.99 -7.27
CA ASP A 261 -13.26 5.74 -7.81
C ASP A 261 -12.19 4.98 -8.63
N VAL A 262 -11.39 5.69 -9.43
CA VAL A 262 -10.26 5.12 -10.17
C VAL A 262 -9.21 4.52 -9.22
N ALA A 263 -8.81 5.28 -8.19
CA ALA A 263 -7.85 4.82 -7.20
C ALA A 263 -8.36 3.56 -6.46
N GLN A 264 -9.63 3.57 -6.06
CA GLN A 264 -10.27 2.44 -5.39
C GLN A 264 -10.32 1.20 -6.27
N LEU A 265 -10.69 1.34 -7.55
CA LEU A 265 -10.68 0.23 -8.50
C LEU A 265 -9.27 -0.37 -8.66
N ALA A 266 -8.24 0.46 -8.76
CA ALA A 266 -6.86 0.02 -8.86
C ALA A 266 -6.39 -0.73 -7.59
N ILE A 267 -6.72 -0.20 -6.40
CA ILE A 267 -6.44 -0.87 -5.11
C ILE A 267 -7.14 -2.23 -5.06
N SER A 268 -8.44 -2.29 -5.37
CA SER A 268 -9.21 -3.52 -5.37
C SER A 268 -8.69 -4.55 -6.39
N SER A 269 -8.25 -4.10 -7.56
CA SER A 269 -7.65 -4.99 -8.58
C SER A 269 -6.31 -5.57 -8.15
N GLN A 270 -5.58 -4.90 -7.25
CA GLN A 270 -4.31 -5.38 -6.71
C GLN A 270 -4.49 -6.24 -5.45
N SER A 271 -5.72 -6.46 -5.00
CA SER A 271 -6.02 -7.35 -3.87
C SER A 271 -5.56 -8.78 -4.15
N VAL A 272 -5.09 -9.46 -3.11
CA VAL A 272 -4.72 -10.88 -3.14
C VAL A 272 -5.88 -11.74 -3.66
N GLU A 273 -7.12 -11.39 -3.34
CA GLU A 273 -8.29 -12.09 -3.86
C GLU A 273 -8.44 -11.91 -5.38
N ALA A 274 -8.35 -10.66 -5.87
CA ALA A 274 -8.44 -10.35 -7.28
C ALA A 274 -7.30 -11.01 -8.07
N GLN A 275 -6.09 -11.00 -7.53
CA GLN A 275 -4.92 -11.66 -8.11
C GLN A 275 -5.06 -13.20 -8.09
N ALA A 276 -5.57 -13.77 -7.01
CA ALA A 276 -5.83 -15.21 -6.91
C ALA A 276 -6.90 -15.66 -7.92
N GLN A 277 -7.99 -14.89 -8.06
CA GLN A 277 -9.02 -15.14 -9.06
C GLN A 277 -8.47 -15.03 -10.50
N ALA A 278 -7.65 -14.00 -10.78
CA ALA A 278 -7.02 -13.84 -12.10
C ALA A 278 -6.08 -15.01 -12.42
N HIS A 279 -5.26 -15.43 -11.45
CA HIS A 279 -4.35 -16.56 -11.60
C HIS A 279 -5.08 -17.92 -11.72
N LEU A 280 -6.23 -18.09 -11.05
CA LEU A 280 -7.09 -19.27 -11.23
C LEU A 280 -7.67 -19.32 -12.65
N LYS A 281 -8.17 -18.20 -13.17
CA LYS A 281 -8.67 -18.10 -14.56
C LYS A 281 -7.56 -18.41 -15.57
N GLN A 282 -6.37 -17.84 -15.38
CA GLN A 282 -5.21 -18.15 -16.21
C GLN A 282 -4.87 -19.65 -16.22
N LYS A 283 -4.97 -20.34 -15.07
CA LYS A 283 -4.77 -21.79 -14.99
C LYS A 283 -5.86 -22.60 -15.66
N GLU A 284 -7.11 -22.13 -15.67
CA GLU A 284 -8.21 -22.77 -16.41
C GLU A 284 -8.00 -22.64 -17.92
N ASP A 285 -7.50 -21.49 -18.39
CA ASP A 285 -7.19 -21.22 -19.80
C ASP A 285 -5.95 -22.01 -20.27
N GLU A 286 -4.90 -22.11 -19.45
CA GLU A 286 -3.70 -22.93 -19.74
C GLU A 286 -4.01 -24.43 -19.75
N LYS A 287 -4.86 -24.91 -18.83
CA LYS A 287 -5.29 -26.32 -18.78
C LYS A 287 -6.17 -26.70 -19.97
N SER A 288 -6.89 -25.74 -20.55
CA SER A 288 -7.65 -25.92 -21.80
C SER A 288 -6.73 -26.02 -23.02
N THR A 289 -5.55 -25.40 -22.98
CA THR A 289 -4.55 -25.46 -24.06
C THR A 289 -3.73 -26.76 -24.04
N LEU A 290 -3.49 -27.35 -22.86
CA LEU A 290 -2.74 -28.61 -22.69
C LEU A 290 -3.53 -29.89 -23.02
N GLN A 291 -4.83 -29.82 -23.29
CA GLN A 291 -5.65 -30.99 -23.66
C GLN A 291 -5.47 -31.47 -25.11
N VAL A 292 -4.63 -30.79 -25.92
CA VAL A 292 -4.43 -31.15 -27.35
C VAL A 292 -3.15 -31.96 -27.60
N ALA A 293 -2.28 -32.20 -26.61
CA ALA A 293 -1.04 -32.97 -26.82
C ALA A 293 -1.15 -34.43 -26.31
N PRO A 294 -0.84 -35.45 -27.13
CA PRO A 294 -0.93 -36.85 -26.71
C PRO A 294 0.20 -37.23 -25.74
N THR A 295 -0.20 -38.02 -24.77
CA THR A 295 0.51 -38.48 -23.57
C THR A 295 1.88 -39.12 -23.86
N LEU A 296 2.94 -38.57 -23.25
CA LEU A 296 4.20 -39.27 -22.99
C LEU A 296 4.46 -39.26 -21.48
N GLU A 297 4.68 -40.45 -20.94
CA GLU A 297 4.76 -40.76 -19.51
C GLU A 297 5.58 -39.74 -18.71
N ALA A 298 4.91 -39.01 -17.82
CA ALA A 298 5.56 -38.06 -16.93
C ALA A 298 6.16 -38.80 -15.73
N LYS A 299 7.50 -38.86 -15.67
CA LYS A 299 8.24 -39.18 -14.44
C LYS A 299 7.75 -38.28 -13.30
N SER A 300 7.31 -38.91 -12.21
CA SER A 300 6.74 -38.21 -11.06
C SER A 300 7.75 -37.23 -10.46
N THR A 301 7.48 -35.93 -10.53
CA THR A 301 8.29 -34.88 -9.91
C THR A 301 8.24 -34.97 -8.38
N GLY A 302 9.31 -34.57 -7.67
CA GLY A 302 9.40 -34.66 -6.20
C GLY A 302 8.23 -34.01 -5.43
N SER A 303 7.54 -33.03 -6.04
CA SER A 303 6.31 -32.43 -5.51
C SER A 303 5.15 -33.43 -5.34
N SER A 304 4.97 -34.38 -6.28
CA SER A 304 3.90 -35.38 -6.17
C SER A 304 4.23 -36.42 -5.08
N GLN A 305 5.50 -36.76 -4.91
CA GLN A 305 5.98 -37.65 -3.86
C GLN A 305 5.80 -37.03 -2.47
N PHE A 306 6.10 -35.72 -2.32
CA PHE A 306 5.87 -34.99 -1.08
C PHE A 306 4.39 -34.95 -0.69
N ARG A 307 3.51 -34.63 -1.65
CA ARG A 307 2.04 -34.66 -1.44
C ARG A 307 1.54 -36.05 -1.05
N THR A 308 2.05 -37.09 -1.71
CA THR A 308 1.73 -38.48 -1.37
C THR A 308 2.21 -38.86 0.03
N GLY A 309 3.37 -38.33 0.44
CA GLY A 309 3.92 -38.48 1.80
C GLY A 309 3.02 -37.87 2.87
N ILE A 310 2.56 -36.64 2.66
CA ILE A 310 1.61 -35.96 3.57
C ILE A 310 0.30 -36.74 3.66
N LEU A 311 -0.24 -37.19 2.52
CA LEU A 311 -1.49 -37.95 2.49
C LEU A 311 -1.37 -39.26 3.29
N LYS A 312 -0.28 -40.01 3.11
CA LYS A 312 0.00 -41.24 3.86
C LYS A 312 0.24 -40.98 5.35
N HIS A 313 0.86 -39.85 5.71
CA HIS A 313 1.04 -39.47 7.11
C HIS A 313 -0.32 -39.19 7.77
N ASN A 314 -1.17 -38.38 7.13
CA ASN A 314 -2.49 -38.04 7.65
C ASN A 314 -3.41 -39.27 7.74
N LEU A 315 -3.36 -40.17 6.75
CA LEU A 315 -4.14 -41.41 6.78
C LEU A 315 -3.73 -42.31 7.95
N ARG A 316 -2.43 -42.46 8.21
CA ARG A 316 -1.92 -43.22 9.37
C ARG A 316 -2.39 -42.60 10.68
N LYS A 317 -2.34 -41.27 10.80
CA LYS A 317 -2.81 -40.54 11.98
C LYS A 317 -4.33 -40.73 12.19
N PHE A 318 -5.10 -40.67 11.10
CA PHE A 318 -6.55 -40.90 11.13
C PHE A 318 -6.92 -42.33 11.58
N HIS A 319 -6.18 -43.35 11.12
CA HIS A 319 -6.40 -44.72 11.59
C HIS A 319 -6.01 -44.90 13.06
N ALA A 320 -4.94 -44.25 13.52
CA ALA A 320 -4.55 -44.29 14.93
C ALA A 320 -5.65 -43.71 15.86
N TYR A 321 -6.34 -42.65 15.43
CA TYR A 321 -7.47 -42.07 16.19
C TYR A 321 -8.76 -42.90 16.16
N ARG A 322 -8.88 -43.91 15.27
CA ARG A 322 -10.05 -44.81 15.22
C ARG A 322 -9.85 -46.11 16.01
N CYS A 323 -8.65 -46.36 16.51
CA CYS A 323 -8.31 -47.54 17.31
C CYS A 323 -7.98 -47.21 18.78
N SER A 324 -8.18 -45.96 19.20
CA SER A 324 -8.19 -45.50 20.60
C SER A 324 -9.62 -45.29 21.08
#